data_AF-A0AAP7IBQ3-F1
#
_entry.id   AF-A0AAP7IBQ3-F1
#
_cell.length_a   1.000
_cell.length_b   1.000
_cell.length_c   1.000
_cell.angle_alpha   90.00
_cell.angle_beta   90.00
_cell.angle_gamma   90.00
#
_symmetry.space_group_name_H-M   'P 1'
#
loop_
_entity.id
_entity.type
_entity.pdbx_description
1 polymer ?
#
loop_
_entity_poly.entity_id
_entity_poly.type
_entity_poly.pdbx_seq_one_letter_code
_entity_poly.pdbx_strand_id
1 'polypeptide(L)'
;MKGPDANDTSWVSVIFTIACLAMSEILENSLYNKMLTAVMILILIFIVIRRLKVTVYDIQTQDNNINTFISVKADYWILYVKDMIAYGLMAAIFFDFLFIKNSLAWLILLIIVILFGLLILFENKFEKKTDILETNDTE
;
A
#
# COMPACT_ATOMS: atom_id res chain seq x y z
N MET A 1 -11.85 -20.70 -28.18
CA MET A 1 -11.52 -19.31 -28.59
C MET A 1 -11.30 -18.51 -27.32
N LYS A 2 -10.07 -18.04 -27.07
CA LYS A 2 -9.74 -17.15 -25.94
C LYS A 2 -9.85 -15.70 -26.44
N GLY A 3 -10.55 -14.85 -25.69
CA GLY A 3 -10.81 -13.46 -26.04
C GLY A 3 -9.54 -12.58 -26.05
N PRO A 4 -9.55 -11.42 -26.72
CA PRO A 4 -8.34 -10.67 -27.05
C PRO A 4 -7.78 -9.77 -25.93
N ASP A 5 -8.27 -9.84 -24.71
CA ASP A 5 -8.14 -8.71 -23.77
C ASP A 5 -7.10 -8.90 -22.65
N ALA A 6 -6.06 -9.72 -22.85
CA ALA A 6 -5.22 -10.19 -21.74
C ALA A 6 -3.71 -9.90 -21.83
N ASN A 7 -3.24 -8.96 -22.67
CA ASN A 7 -1.79 -8.71 -22.79
C ASN A 7 -1.32 -7.25 -22.86
N ASP A 8 -2.22 -6.27 -23.01
CA ASP A 8 -1.79 -4.87 -23.19
C ASP A 8 -1.35 -4.19 -21.89
N THR A 9 -1.81 -4.66 -20.73
CA THR A 9 -1.48 -4.08 -19.43
C THR A 9 0.01 -4.23 -19.08
N SER A 10 0.67 -5.29 -19.56
CA SER A 10 2.10 -5.55 -19.32
C SER A 10 2.98 -4.57 -20.10
N TRP A 11 2.67 -4.31 -21.37
CA TRP A 11 3.46 -3.41 -22.21
C TRP A 11 3.30 -1.96 -21.81
N VAL A 12 2.10 -1.54 -21.40
CA VAL A 12 1.86 -0.18 -20.89
C VAL A 12 2.69 0.11 -19.64
N SER A 13 2.81 -0.83 -18.69
CA SER A 13 3.62 -0.60 -17.48
C SER A 13 5.11 -0.47 -17.81
N VAL A 14 5.61 -1.29 -18.73
CA VAL A 14 7.02 -1.27 -19.18
C VAL A 14 7.31 0.04 -19.93
N ILE A 15 6.46 0.42 -20.88
CA ILE A 15 6.61 1.66 -21.65
C ILE A 15 6.52 2.89 -20.74
N PHE A 16 5.60 2.89 -19.76
CA PHE A 16 5.48 3.95 -18.78
C PHE A 16 6.73 4.09 -17.92
N THR A 17 7.34 2.98 -17.51
CA THR A 17 8.57 2.99 -16.69
C THR A 17 9.76 3.51 -17.50
N ILE A 18 9.89 3.09 -18.76
CA ILE A 18 10.93 3.58 -19.69
C ILE A 18 10.72 5.07 -19.98
N ALA A 19 9.48 5.51 -20.20
CA ALA A 19 9.16 6.91 -20.43
C ALA A 19 9.49 7.77 -19.20
N CYS A 20 9.18 7.30 -17.99
CA CYS A 20 9.55 7.98 -16.75
C CYS A 20 11.07 8.06 -16.55
N LEU A 21 11.83 7.02 -16.92
CA LEU A 21 13.29 7.02 -16.89
C LEU A 21 13.87 8.02 -17.89
N ALA A 22 13.38 8.02 -19.13
CA ALA A 22 13.81 8.96 -20.16
C ALA A 22 13.45 10.41 -19.78
N MET A 23 12.28 10.65 -19.18
CA MET A 23 11.89 11.97 -18.68
C MET A 23 12.82 12.44 -17.56
N SER A 24 13.37 11.54 -16.74
CA SER A 24 14.34 11.87 -15.68
C SER A 24 15.66 12.40 -16.23
N GLU A 25 16.06 11.99 -17.43
CA GLU A 25 17.28 12.47 -18.08
C GLU A 25 17.08 13.83 -18.76
N ILE A 26 15.84 14.13 -19.17
CA ILE A 26 15.47 15.36 -19.90
C ILE A 26 15.06 16.49 -18.95
N LEU A 27 14.35 16.18 -17.86
CA LEU A 27 14.02 17.17 -16.83
C LEU A 27 15.22 17.39 -15.92
N GLU A 28 15.44 18.63 -15.47
CA GLU A 28 16.30 18.86 -14.32
C GLU A 28 15.87 17.94 -13.16
N ASN A 29 16.82 17.18 -12.60
CA ASN A 29 16.58 16.25 -11.48
C ASN A 29 15.74 16.86 -10.34
N SER A 30 15.85 18.18 -10.12
CA SER A 30 15.06 18.87 -9.09
C SER A 30 13.57 18.98 -9.44
N LEU A 31 13.22 19.23 -10.70
CA LEU A 31 11.84 19.31 -11.18
C LEU A 31 11.21 17.91 -11.29
N TYR A 32 11.98 16.94 -11.77
CA TYR A 32 11.55 15.55 -11.86
C TYR A 32 11.18 14.97 -10.49
N ASN A 33 12.07 15.14 -9.49
CA ASN A 33 11.82 14.67 -8.12
C ASN A 33 10.61 15.36 -7.48
N LYS A 34 10.40 16.65 -7.75
CA LYS A 34 9.22 17.40 -7.27
C LYS A 34 7.92 16.88 -7.88
N MET A 35 7.90 16.62 -9.19
CA MET A 35 6.73 16.04 -9.86
C MET A 35 6.42 14.64 -9.32
N LEU A 36 7.42 13.77 -9.21
CA LEU A 36 7.25 12.43 -8.64
C LEU A 36 6.74 12.46 -7.20
N THR A 37 7.26 13.37 -6.38
CA THR A 37 6.79 13.58 -5.00
C THR A 37 5.32 13.98 -4.98
N ALA A 38 4.90 14.93 -5.83
CA ALA A 38 3.52 15.38 -5.91
C ALA A 38 2.57 14.25 -6.36
N VAL A 39 2.98 13.45 -7.34
CA VAL A 39 2.21 12.28 -7.80
C VAL A 39 2.07 11.25 -6.69
N MET A 40 3.16 10.96 -5.96
CA MET A 40 3.10 10.01 -4.84
C MET A 40 2.18 10.48 -3.72
N ILE A 41 2.19 11.78 -3.39
CA ILE A 41 1.26 12.36 -2.41
C ILE A 41 -0.20 12.19 -2.87
N LEU A 42 -0.50 12.46 -4.15
CA LEU A 42 -1.84 12.26 -4.70
C LEU A 42 -2.28 10.80 -4.62
N ILE A 43 -1.39 9.86 -4.95
CA ILE A 43 -1.65 8.42 -4.83
C ILE A 43 -1.96 8.04 -3.38
N LEU A 44 -1.18 8.52 -2.42
CA LEU A 44 -1.41 8.26 -0.99
C LEU A 44 -2.77 8.80 -0.53
N ILE A 45 -3.12 10.03 -0.89
CA ILE A 45 -4.43 10.62 -0.57
C ILE A 45 -5.55 9.77 -1.15
N PHE A 46 -5.43 9.35 -2.41
CA PHE A 46 -6.43 8.50 -3.06
C PHE A 46 -6.59 7.15 -2.34
N ILE A 47 -5.48 6.49 -1.99
CA ILE A 47 -5.50 5.21 -1.26
C ILE A 47 -6.15 5.38 0.12
N VAL A 48 -5.82 6.43 0.85
CA VAL A 48 -6.40 6.74 2.17
C VAL A 48 -7.92 6.87 2.08
N ILE A 49 -8.41 7.70 1.14
CA ILE A 49 -9.85 7.92 0.95
C ILE A 49 -10.55 6.62 0.54
N ARG A 50 -9.95 5.87 -0.40
CA ARG A 50 -10.51 4.60 -0.87
C ARG A 50 -10.61 3.58 0.26
N ARG A 51 -9.53 3.38 1.03
CA ARG A 51 -9.53 2.44 2.16
C ARG A 51 -10.51 2.87 3.24
N LEU A 52 -10.58 4.17 3.55
CA LEU A 52 -11.53 4.68 4.53
C LEU A 52 -12.97 4.34 4.13
N LYS A 53 -13.32 4.52 2.85
CA LYS A 53 -14.65 4.19 2.33
C LYS A 53 -14.95 2.69 2.46
N VAL A 54 -13.99 1.83 2.12
CA VAL A 54 -14.14 0.37 2.25
C VAL A 54 -14.31 -0.02 3.72
N THR A 55 -13.43 0.44 4.61
CA THR A 55 -13.52 0.13 6.05
C THR A 55 -14.86 0.56 6.66
N VAL A 56 -15.38 1.74 6.29
CA VAL A 56 -16.70 2.19 6.76
C VAL A 56 -17.83 1.31 6.24
N TYR A 57 -17.74 0.89 4.98
CA TYR A 57 -18.71 -0.03 4.37
C TYR A 57 -18.71 -1.40 5.07
N ASP A 58 -17.53 -1.97 5.30
CA ASP A 58 -17.39 -3.27 5.96
C ASP A 58 -17.96 -3.21 7.38
N ILE A 59 -17.67 -2.16 8.16
CA ILE A 59 -18.26 -1.97 9.50
C ILE A 59 -19.79 -1.95 9.48
N GLN A 60 -20.41 -1.41 8.42
CA GLN A 60 -21.87 -1.29 8.32
C GLN A 60 -22.55 -2.55 7.82
N THR A 61 -21.83 -3.40 7.10
CA THR A 61 -22.38 -4.58 6.41
C THR A 61 -22.01 -5.89 7.07
N GLN A 62 -20.99 -5.91 7.94
CA GLN A 62 -20.58 -7.10 8.66
C GLN A 62 -21.66 -7.58 9.65
N ASP A 63 -21.95 -8.88 9.63
CA ASP A 63 -22.85 -9.52 10.58
C ASP A 63 -22.28 -9.44 12.01
N ASN A 64 -23.12 -9.22 13.02
CA ASN A 64 -22.69 -9.14 14.43
C ASN A 64 -22.22 -10.49 14.99
N ASN A 65 -22.40 -11.59 14.27
CA ASN A 65 -22.09 -12.93 14.72
C ASN A 65 -20.65 -13.41 14.40
N ILE A 66 -19.79 -12.53 13.88
CA ILE A 66 -18.38 -12.85 13.63
C ILE A 66 -17.53 -12.79 14.91
N ASN A 67 -16.53 -13.65 15.00
CA ASN A 67 -15.58 -13.64 16.10
C ASN A 67 -14.65 -12.42 15.99
N THR A 68 -14.64 -11.57 17.01
CA THR A 68 -13.87 -10.32 17.04
C THR A 68 -13.01 -10.26 18.29
N PHE A 69 -11.86 -9.59 18.20
CA PHE A 69 -10.89 -9.48 19.28
C PHE A 69 -11.34 -8.44 20.31
N ILE A 70 -11.91 -7.32 19.86
CA ILE A 70 -12.47 -6.29 20.74
C ILE A 70 -13.92 -6.01 20.36
N SER A 71 -14.16 -5.65 19.09
CA SER A 71 -15.49 -5.47 18.50
C SER A 71 -15.34 -5.30 17.00
N VAL A 72 -16.37 -5.62 16.22
CA VAL A 72 -16.40 -5.45 14.76
C VAL A 72 -15.84 -4.08 14.35
N LYS A 73 -16.37 -2.99 14.93
CA LYS A 73 -15.93 -1.63 14.63
C LYS A 73 -14.46 -1.39 14.98
N ALA A 74 -14.02 -1.76 16.18
CA ALA A 74 -12.66 -1.52 16.62
C ALA A 74 -11.64 -2.28 15.76
N ASP A 75 -11.96 -3.52 15.43
CA ASP A 75 -11.08 -4.42 14.69
C ASP A 75 -10.88 -3.96 13.23
N TYR A 76 -11.94 -3.50 12.56
CA TYR A 76 -11.83 -2.86 11.24
C TYR A 76 -11.01 -1.57 11.26
N TRP A 77 -11.14 -0.74 12.32
CA TRP A 77 -10.28 0.44 12.47
C TRP A 77 -8.82 0.06 12.69
N ILE A 78 -8.55 -1.01 13.44
CA ILE A 78 -7.19 -1.53 13.63
C ILE A 78 -6.59 -1.98 12.29
N LEU A 79 -7.36 -2.70 11.46
CA LEU A 79 -6.94 -3.10 10.12
C LEU A 79 -6.68 -1.90 9.21
N TYR A 80 -7.55 -0.88 9.24
CA TYR A 80 -7.34 0.35 8.51
C TYR A 80 -6.04 1.06 8.93
N VAL A 81 -5.78 1.19 10.23
CA VAL A 81 -4.55 1.82 10.73
C VAL A 81 -3.32 1.01 10.33
N LYS A 82 -3.38 -0.33 10.40
CA LYS A 82 -2.32 -1.22 9.94
C LYS A 82 -1.98 -0.95 8.47
N ASP A 83 -3.00 -0.88 7.61
CA ASP A 83 -2.82 -0.59 6.19
C ASP A 83 -2.21 0.80 5.96
N MET A 84 -2.68 1.82 6.67
CA MET A 84 -2.11 3.17 6.57
C MET A 84 -0.62 3.20 6.93
N ILE A 85 -0.22 2.45 7.95
CA ILE A 85 1.19 2.29 8.33
C ILE A 85 1.97 1.60 7.20
N ALA A 86 1.41 0.52 6.61
CA ALA A 86 2.05 -0.19 5.50
C ALA A 86 2.25 0.70 4.26
N TYR A 87 1.23 1.47 3.86
CA TYR A 87 1.35 2.44 2.78
C TYR A 87 2.35 3.56 3.11
N GLY A 88 2.41 4.00 4.37
CA GLY A 88 3.41 4.95 4.84
C GLY A 88 4.84 4.41 4.72
N LEU A 89 5.06 3.13 5.06
CA LEU A 89 6.36 2.46 4.86
C LEU A 89 6.71 2.35 3.38
N MET A 90 5.75 2.02 2.52
CA MET A 90 5.96 1.97 1.07
C MET A 90 6.33 3.35 0.49
N ALA A 91 5.72 4.42 1.01
CA ALA A 91 6.11 5.78 0.68
C ALA A 91 7.51 6.14 1.19
N ALA A 92 7.89 5.68 2.39
CA ALA A 92 9.23 5.88 2.91
C ALA A 92 10.29 5.23 2.01
N ILE A 93 10.05 4.02 1.50
CA ILE A 93 10.92 3.37 0.51
C ILE A 93 11.05 4.23 -0.75
N PHE A 94 9.93 4.71 -1.29
CA PHE A 94 9.92 5.55 -2.48
C PHE A 94 10.76 6.83 -2.29
N PHE A 95 10.63 7.49 -1.13
CA PHE A 95 11.41 8.69 -0.82
C PHE A 95 12.89 8.40 -0.57
N ASP A 96 13.21 7.27 0.06
CA ASP A 96 14.59 6.82 0.26
C ASP A 96 15.31 6.67 -1.10
N PHE A 97 14.67 6.02 -2.07
CA PHE A 97 15.23 5.90 -3.43
C PHE A 97 15.35 7.24 -4.18
N LEU A 98 14.42 8.17 -3.98
CA LEU A 98 14.44 9.47 -4.67
C LEU A 98 15.48 10.46 -4.13
N PHE A 99 15.72 10.43 -2.82
CA PHE A 99 16.46 11.49 -2.13
C PHE A 99 17.75 11.03 -1.46
N ILE A 100 17.88 9.75 -1.09
CA ILE A 100 19.01 9.25 -0.30
C ILE A 100 19.97 8.48 -1.21
N LYS A 101 21.12 9.10 -1.50
CA LYS A 101 22.12 8.56 -2.43
C LYS A 101 23.25 7.74 -1.79
N ASN A 102 23.19 7.45 -0.49
CA ASN A 102 24.36 6.97 0.27
C ASN A 102 24.07 5.71 1.10
N SER A 103 25.11 5.17 1.74
CA SER A 103 25.10 4.05 2.69
C SER A 103 23.97 4.08 3.74
N LEU A 104 23.48 5.27 4.10
CA LEU A 104 22.34 5.44 5.02
C LEU A 104 21.01 4.90 4.49
N ALA A 105 20.80 4.88 3.17
CA ALA A 105 19.60 4.29 2.55
C ALA A 105 19.47 2.81 2.92
N TRP A 106 20.57 2.07 2.89
CA TRP A 106 20.59 0.65 3.24
C TRP A 106 20.16 0.39 4.69
N LEU A 107 20.55 1.27 5.62
CA LEU A 107 20.12 1.16 7.01
C LEU A 107 18.63 1.47 7.18
N ILE A 108 18.13 2.51 6.50
CA ILE A 108 16.71 2.87 6.52
C ILE A 108 15.87 1.73 5.92
N LEU A 109 16.29 1.17 4.80
CA LEU A 109 15.63 0.05 4.15
C LEU A 109 15.59 -1.18 5.07
N LEU A 110 16.68 -1.47 5.78
CA LEU A 110 16.74 -2.57 6.76
C LEU A 110 15.73 -2.37 7.90
N ILE A 111 15.61 -1.14 8.43
CA ILE A 111 14.61 -0.80 9.45
C ILE A 111 13.19 -0.99 8.90
N ILE A 112 12.93 -0.55 7.67
CA ILE A 112 11.62 -0.70 7.02
C ILE A 112 11.25 -2.18 6.85
N VAL A 113 12.19 -3.02 6.44
CA VAL A 113 11.99 -4.48 6.30
C VAL A 113 11.61 -5.11 7.64
N ILE A 114 12.28 -4.71 8.74
CA ILE A 114 11.93 -5.19 10.09
C ILE A 114 10.50 -4.77 10.47
N LEU A 115 10.13 -3.52 10.20
CA LEU A 115 8.78 -3.02 10.47
C LEU A 115 7.71 -3.77 9.65
N PHE A 116 7.99 -4.10 8.39
CA PHE A 116 7.11 -4.93 7.58
C PHE A 116 6.94 -6.34 8.18
N GLY A 117 8.04 -6.95 8.63
CA GLY A 117 7.98 -8.25 9.31
C GLY A 117 7.11 -8.20 10.58
N LEU A 118 7.20 -7.12 11.36
CA LEU A 118 6.35 -6.92 12.55
C LEU A 118 4.87 -6.77 12.19
N LEU A 119 4.55 -6.06 11.09
CA LEU A 119 3.17 -5.94 10.61
C LEU A 119 2.58 -7.29 10.19
N ILE A 120 3.35 -8.13 9.51
CA ILE A 120 2.91 -9.48 9.11
C ILE A 120 2.71 -10.37 10.34
N LEU A 121 3.61 -10.30 11.32
CA LEU A 121 3.45 -11.05 12.58
C LEU A 121 2.22 -10.59 13.35
N PHE A 122 1.92 -9.29 13.34
CA PHE A 122 0.71 -8.74 13.92
C PHE A 122 -0.53 -9.28 13.23
N GLU A 123 -0.56 -9.28 11.90
CA GLU A 123 -1.66 -9.80 11.07
C GLU A 123 -1.93 -11.28 11.35
N ASN A 124 -0.89 -12.13 11.29
CA ASN A 124 -1.02 -13.55 11.62
C ASN A 124 -1.57 -13.80 13.04
N LYS A 125 -1.31 -12.90 13.99
CA LYS A 125 -1.82 -13.01 15.37
C LYS A 125 -3.25 -12.47 15.48
N PHE A 126 -3.59 -11.50 14.65
CA PHE A 126 -4.91 -10.89 14.56
C PHE A 126 -5.90 -11.84 13.89
N GLU A 127 -5.55 -12.43 12.74
CA GLU A 127 -6.32 -13.48 12.05
C GLU A 127 -6.62 -14.67 12.97
N LYS A 128 -5.64 -15.14 13.73
CA LYS A 128 -5.85 -16.23 14.70
C LYS A 128 -6.85 -15.90 15.82
N LYS A 129 -7.22 -14.63 15.97
CA LYS A 129 -8.10 -14.13 17.02
C LYS A 129 -9.39 -13.55 16.48
N THR A 130 -9.49 -13.35 15.16
CA THR A 130 -10.62 -12.69 14.52
C THR A 130 -10.94 -13.36 13.19
N ASP A 131 -12.22 -13.65 12.96
CA ASP A 131 -12.68 -14.26 11.71
C ASP A 131 -13.00 -13.20 10.64
N ILE A 132 -12.63 -11.93 10.91
CA ILE A 132 -12.90 -10.76 10.06
C ILE A 132 -12.24 -10.89 8.69
N LEU A 133 -11.06 -11.53 8.64
CA LEU A 133 -10.30 -11.71 7.41
C LEU A 133 -10.74 -12.95 6.61
N GLU A 134 -11.25 -14.00 7.27
CA GLU A 134 -11.73 -15.23 6.61
C GLU A 134 -13.03 -15.00 5.80
N THR A 135 -13.92 -14.13 6.27
CA THR A 135 -15.18 -13.85 5.54
C THR A 135 -15.00 -13.15 4.19
N ASN A 136 -13.86 -12.48 3.96
CA ASN A 136 -13.59 -11.76 2.70
C ASN A 136 -13.04 -12.66 1.57
N ASP A 137 -12.64 -13.90 1.88
CA ASP A 137 -12.08 -14.84 0.89
C ASP A 137 -13.14 -15.79 0.29
N THR A 138 -14.41 -15.66 0.69
CA THR A 138 -15.52 -16.54 0.26
C THR A 138 -16.54 -15.93 -0.71
N GLU A 139 -16.28 -14.73 -1.28
CA GLU A 139 -17.07 -14.19 -2.41
C GLU A 139 -16.24 -14.04 -3.70
#